data_AF-G5AJ13-F1
#
_entry.id   AF-G5AJ13-F1
#
_cell.length_a   1.000
_cell.length_b   1.000
_cell.length_c   1.000
_cell.angle_alpha   90.00
_cell.angle_beta   90.00
_cell.angle_gamma   90.00
#
_symmetry.space_group_name_H-M   'P 1'
#
loop_
_entity.id
_entity.type
_entity.pdbx_description
1 polymer ?
#
loop_
_entity_poly.entity_id
_entity_poly.type
_entity_poly.pdbx_seq_one_letter_code
_entity_poly.pdbx_strand_id
1 'polypeptide(L)'
;MAYIDAWQAQALVEGLLMGPGDPPVKVLWILPTDQRGILPPALPTSLVLKPPSSSLSNLEVLSHPAVRLVVSHCGMVSAQEALVMGKPLLCIPFLVDQPDVAARVEDSGAGLSLDKNLLSGPYVHAAVAELLTNASYTRAARRVGSLLERAGGTSRAINVIDAALRLGFDHLATLNLTAPWHKTALLDVWAVYAALICLLAVFVRVQWLLVHFLVSESFSLLCNLILGPPLPPSSMGDGYDETYEDGEEAEAGSGSSDTSQ
;
A
#
# COMPACT_ATOMS: atom_id res chain seq x y z
N MET A 1 13.28 7.56 2.32
CA MET A 1 13.74 8.50 1.27
C MET A 1 13.39 7.89 -0.08
N ALA A 2 12.92 8.69 -1.04
CA ALA A 2 12.74 8.22 -2.41
C ALA A 2 14.10 8.16 -3.09
N TYR A 3 14.62 6.95 -3.29
CA TYR A 3 15.81 6.69 -4.09
C TYR A 3 15.38 6.26 -5.48
N ILE A 4 16.13 6.68 -6.50
CA ILE A 4 15.95 6.21 -7.88
C ILE A 4 17.06 5.23 -8.24
N ASP A 5 16.74 4.26 -9.08
CA ASP A 5 17.70 3.31 -9.64
C ASP A 5 18.43 3.93 -10.85
N ALA A 6 19.59 3.37 -11.21
CA ALA A 6 20.39 3.84 -12.35
C ALA A 6 19.61 3.85 -13.68
N TRP A 7 18.77 2.84 -13.92
CA TRP A 7 17.94 2.78 -15.12
C TRP A 7 16.84 3.86 -15.12
N GLN A 8 16.28 4.20 -13.96
CA GLN A 8 15.29 5.29 -13.82
C GLN A 8 15.97 6.63 -14.03
N ALA A 9 17.16 6.82 -13.48
CA ALA A 9 17.98 8.00 -13.68
C ALA A 9 18.30 8.20 -15.17
N GLN A 10 18.68 7.12 -15.87
CA GLN A 10 18.90 7.14 -17.31
C GLN A 10 17.64 7.53 -18.08
N ALA A 11 16.50 6.89 -17.80
CA ALA A 11 15.22 7.23 -18.44
C ALA A 11 14.82 8.70 -18.23
N LEU A 12 15.04 9.24 -17.03
CA LEU A 12 14.79 10.65 -16.73
C LEU A 12 15.73 11.57 -17.50
N VAL A 13 17.03 11.28 -17.53
CA VAL A 13 18.00 12.09 -18.30
C VAL A 13 17.65 12.06 -19.79
N GLU A 14 17.37 10.88 -20.36
CA GLU A 14 16.98 10.74 -21.76
C GLU A 14 15.68 11.49 -22.07
N GLY A 15 14.65 11.36 -21.23
CA GLY A 15 13.35 11.98 -21.49
C GLY A 15 13.31 13.49 -21.25
N LEU A 16 14.09 13.98 -20.28
CA LEU A 16 14.25 15.42 -20.04
C LEU A 16 15.12 16.10 -21.10
N LEU A 17 15.91 15.31 -21.84
CA LEU A 17 16.66 15.77 -23.00
C LEU A 17 15.77 15.74 -24.24
N MET A 18 15.15 16.88 -24.49
CA MET A 18 14.35 17.14 -25.67
C MET A 18 15.12 16.87 -26.99
N GLY A 19 14.44 16.30 -27.98
CA GLY A 19 15.02 15.79 -29.22
C GLY A 19 15.27 16.88 -30.27
N PRO A 20 15.87 16.52 -31.42
CA PRO A 20 16.09 17.45 -32.53
C PRO A 20 14.73 17.89 -33.13
N GLY A 21 14.25 19.07 -32.72
CA GLY A 21 12.98 19.66 -33.14
C GLY A 21 12.20 20.32 -31.99
N ASP A 22 12.53 19.97 -30.75
CA ASP A 22 11.90 20.50 -29.56
C ASP A 22 12.53 21.83 -29.09
N PRO A 23 11.78 22.67 -28.35
CA PRO A 23 12.34 23.87 -27.76
C PRO A 23 13.45 23.53 -26.74
N PRO A 24 14.55 24.31 -26.67
CA PRO A 24 15.62 24.03 -25.72
C PRO A 24 15.13 24.19 -24.27
N VAL A 25 15.23 23.12 -23.48
CA VAL A 25 14.91 23.13 -22.05
C VAL A 25 16.19 23.09 -21.22
N LYS A 26 16.21 23.88 -20.15
CA LYS A 26 17.23 23.81 -19.10
C LYS A 26 16.63 23.14 -17.89
N VAL A 27 17.35 22.18 -17.33
CA VAL A 27 16.88 21.37 -16.20
C VAL A 27 17.76 21.68 -15.01
N LEU A 28 17.12 22.03 -13.89
CA LEU A 28 17.75 22.09 -12.58
C LEU A 28 17.30 20.86 -11.80
N TRP A 29 18.23 19.98 -11.45
CA TRP A 29 17.94 18.78 -10.68
C TRP A 29 18.60 18.87 -9.31
N ILE A 30 17.77 18.93 -8.27
CA ILE A 30 18.21 18.80 -6.88
C ILE A 30 18.37 17.31 -6.57
N LEU A 31 19.61 16.81 -6.56
CA LEU A 31 19.92 15.39 -6.37
C LEU A 31 20.90 15.20 -5.20
N PRO A 32 20.58 14.33 -4.21
CA PRO A 32 21.49 13.94 -3.15
C PRO A 32 22.87 13.50 -3.67
N THR A 33 23.94 13.87 -2.96
CA THR A 33 25.31 13.63 -3.41
C THR A 33 25.63 12.14 -3.57
N ASP A 34 25.06 11.31 -2.69
CA ASP A 34 25.15 9.84 -2.71
C ASP A 34 24.44 9.22 -3.93
N GLN A 35 23.45 9.88 -4.51
CA GLN A 35 22.77 9.45 -5.74
C GLN A 35 23.42 9.99 -7.02
N ARG A 36 24.57 10.66 -6.98
CA ARG A 36 25.21 11.12 -8.22
C ARG A 36 25.88 9.99 -9.00
N GLY A 37 26.27 8.91 -8.31
CA GLY A 37 26.95 7.76 -8.93
C GLY A 37 26.08 6.93 -9.87
N ILE A 38 24.75 7.08 -9.80
CA ILE A 38 23.79 6.37 -10.66
C ILE A 38 23.46 7.12 -11.95
N LEU A 39 23.95 8.35 -12.12
CA LEU A 39 23.74 9.14 -13.32
C LEU A 39 24.60 8.63 -14.48
N PRO A 40 24.16 8.81 -15.74
CA PRO A 40 24.99 8.55 -16.91
C PRO A 40 26.32 9.33 -16.87
N PRO A 41 27.43 8.76 -17.38
CA PRO A 41 28.77 9.35 -17.28
C PRO A 41 28.91 10.66 -18.07
N ALA A 42 28.14 10.84 -19.13
CA ALA A 42 28.10 12.06 -19.92
C ALA A 42 26.76 12.78 -19.69
N LEU A 43 26.81 13.92 -19.00
CA LEU A 43 25.66 14.77 -18.79
C LEU A 43 25.68 15.97 -19.74
N PRO A 44 24.52 16.38 -20.26
CA PRO A 44 24.38 17.54 -21.13
C PRO A 44 24.60 18.84 -20.36
N THR A 45 25.05 19.90 -21.06
CA THR A 45 25.26 21.24 -20.45
C THR A 45 23.95 21.93 -20.03
N SER A 46 22.80 21.45 -20.52
CA SER A 46 21.47 21.91 -20.13
C SER A 46 20.99 21.39 -18.78
N LEU A 47 21.64 20.35 -18.22
CA LEU A 47 21.30 19.76 -16.94
C LEU A 47 22.26 20.25 -15.85
N VAL A 48 21.73 21.03 -14.91
CA VAL A 48 22.46 21.55 -13.75
C VAL A 48 22.08 20.76 -12.52
N LEU A 49 23.06 20.14 -11.87
CA LEU A 49 22.87 19.41 -10.62
C LEU A 49 23.15 20.32 -9.42
N LYS A 50 22.27 20.28 -8.41
CA LYS A 50 22.49 20.91 -7.10
C LYS A 50 22.27 19.92 -5.97
N PRO A 51 23.09 19.94 -4.90
CA PRO A 51 22.81 19.14 -3.72
C PRO A 51 21.64 19.75 -2.92
N PRO A 52 20.90 18.93 -2.14
CA PRO A 52 19.85 19.44 -1.23
C PRO A 52 20.37 20.47 -0.21
N SER A 53 21.65 20.38 0.16
CA SER A 53 22.31 21.32 1.09
C SER A 53 22.68 22.67 0.47
N SER A 54 22.36 22.91 -0.80
CA SER A 54 22.53 24.25 -1.38
C SER A 54 21.62 25.25 -0.66
N SER A 55 22.07 26.49 -0.48
CA SER A 55 21.30 27.57 0.15
C SER A 55 20.10 28.06 -0.68
N LEU A 56 19.60 27.26 -1.62
CA LEU A 56 18.49 27.58 -2.50
C LEU A 56 17.20 27.06 -1.87
N SER A 57 16.27 27.96 -1.56
CA SER A 57 14.93 27.56 -1.15
C SER A 57 14.14 27.03 -2.35
N ASN A 58 13.37 25.96 -2.17
CA ASN A 58 12.46 25.45 -3.20
C ASN A 58 11.50 26.55 -3.68
N LEU A 59 10.96 27.36 -2.75
CA LEU A 59 10.08 28.47 -3.09
C LEU A 59 10.78 29.54 -3.93
N GLU A 60 12.04 29.86 -3.65
CA GLU A 60 12.81 30.82 -4.45
C GLU A 60 12.99 30.30 -5.88
N VAL A 61 13.36 29.03 -6.05
CA VAL A 61 13.49 28.40 -7.36
C VAL A 61 12.14 28.42 -8.09
N LEU A 62 11.06 27.99 -7.44
CA LEU A 62 9.73 27.88 -8.04
C LEU A 62 9.13 29.26 -8.38
N SER A 63 9.48 30.31 -7.64
CA SER A 63 9.05 31.68 -7.94
C SER A 63 9.66 32.22 -9.24
N HIS A 64 10.77 31.65 -9.71
CA HIS A 64 11.46 32.14 -10.89
C HIS A 64 10.61 31.92 -12.16
N PRO A 65 10.46 32.94 -13.03
CA PRO A 65 9.57 32.88 -14.20
C PRO A 65 10.03 31.85 -15.25
N ALA A 66 11.32 31.52 -15.29
CA ALA A 66 11.85 30.51 -16.21
C ALA A 66 11.46 29.06 -15.82
N VAL A 67 11.01 28.83 -14.58
CA VAL A 67 10.50 27.51 -14.18
C VAL A 67 9.10 27.36 -14.76
N ARG A 68 8.91 26.34 -15.61
CA ARG A 68 7.65 26.09 -16.32
C ARG A 68 6.97 24.78 -15.94
N LEU A 69 7.71 23.84 -15.36
CA LEU A 69 7.28 22.49 -15.01
C LEU A 69 8.09 22.04 -13.79
N VAL A 70 7.45 21.27 -12.90
CA VAL A 70 8.10 20.64 -11.75
C VAL A 70 7.97 19.12 -11.90
N VAL A 71 9.10 18.42 -11.96
CA VAL A 71 9.11 16.95 -11.84
C VAL A 71 9.27 16.62 -10.36
N SER A 72 8.34 15.87 -9.80
CA SER A 72 8.27 15.63 -8.36
C SER A 72 7.83 14.22 -8.03
N HIS A 73 8.35 13.69 -6.93
CA HIS A 73 7.78 12.51 -6.29
C HIS A 73 6.40 12.75 -5.66
N CYS A 74 5.88 13.97 -5.72
CA CYS A 74 4.58 14.39 -5.22
C CYS A 74 4.41 14.22 -3.70
N GLY A 75 5.48 14.49 -2.95
CA GLY A 75 5.35 14.81 -1.52
C GLY A 75 4.48 16.06 -1.32
N MET A 76 3.58 15.99 -0.33
CA MET A 76 2.48 16.98 -0.15
C MET A 76 2.95 18.44 -0.18
N VAL A 77 4.02 18.77 0.57
CA VAL A 77 4.52 20.14 0.67
C VAL A 77 5.04 20.64 -0.68
N SER A 78 5.95 19.90 -1.32
CA SER A 78 6.53 20.32 -2.61
C SER A 78 5.48 20.40 -3.73
N ALA A 79 4.47 19.52 -3.71
CA ALA A 79 3.36 19.60 -4.65
C ALA A 79 2.56 20.90 -4.45
N GLN A 80 2.24 21.25 -3.19
CA GLN A 80 1.56 22.51 -2.88
C GLN A 80 2.39 23.74 -3.26
N GLU A 81 3.70 23.75 -2.97
CA GLU A 81 4.60 24.85 -3.35
C GLU A 81 4.59 25.09 -4.87
N ALA A 82 4.66 24.02 -5.66
CA ALA A 82 4.59 24.10 -7.12
C ALA A 82 3.24 24.67 -7.60
N LEU A 83 2.13 24.18 -7.05
CA LEU A 83 0.78 24.63 -7.40
C LEU A 83 0.53 26.08 -7.01
N VAL A 84 0.95 26.51 -5.82
CA VAL A 84 0.88 27.91 -5.37
C VAL A 84 1.67 28.82 -6.31
N MET A 85 2.83 28.39 -6.80
CA MET A 85 3.62 29.10 -7.82
C MET A 85 3.06 28.95 -9.25
N GLY A 86 1.90 28.29 -9.42
CA GLY A 86 1.22 28.11 -10.68
C GLY A 86 1.99 27.23 -11.68
N LYS A 87 2.82 26.30 -11.18
CA LYS A 87 3.63 25.39 -11.99
C LYS A 87 2.95 24.02 -12.06
N PRO A 88 2.67 23.49 -13.25
CA PRO A 88 2.16 22.13 -13.38
C PRO A 88 3.20 21.10 -12.94
N LEU A 89 2.73 19.89 -12.61
CA LEU A 89 3.58 18.81 -12.11
C LEU A 89 3.63 17.61 -13.05
N LEU A 90 4.83 17.04 -13.19
CA LEU A 90 5.02 15.65 -13.59
C LEU A 90 5.25 14.83 -12.33
N CYS A 91 4.26 14.06 -11.92
CA CYS A 91 4.30 13.22 -10.73
C CYS A 91 4.95 11.87 -11.03
N ILE A 92 5.87 11.46 -10.15
CA ILE A 92 6.49 10.12 -10.16
C ILE A 92 6.47 9.61 -8.71
N PRO A 93 5.31 9.16 -8.17
CA PRO A 93 5.17 8.83 -6.76
C PRO A 93 5.91 7.53 -6.39
N PHE A 94 6.47 7.48 -5.17
CA PHE A 94 7.21 6.32 -4.67
C PHE A 94 6.48 5.58 -3.55
N LEU A 95 6.11 6.27 -2.47
CA LEU A 95 5.69 5.64 -1.22
C LEU A 95 4.63 6.46 -0.49
N VAL A 96 3.92 5.78 0.43
CA VAL A 96 3.01 6.37 1.44
C VAL A 96 1.88 7.16 0.79
N ASP A 97 1.87 8.48 0.96
CA ASP A 97 0.83 9.43 0.56
C ASP A 97 1.05 9.99 -0.85
N GLN A 98 2.24 9.79 -1.42
CA GLN A 98 2.62 10.34 -2.72
C GLN A 98 1.69 9.91 -3.87
N PRO A 99 1.24 8.65 -3.97
CA PRO A 99 0.28 8.26 -5.01
C PRO A 99 -1.06 8.97 -4.89
N ASP A 100 -1.54 9.23 -3.67
CA ASP A 100 -2.78 9.98 -3.43
C ASP A 100 -2.62 11.45 -3.85
N VAL A 101 -1.50 12.09 -3.49
CA VAL A 101 -1.19 13.45 -3.93
C VAL A 101 -1.10 13.52 -5.46
N ALA A 102 -0.43 12.55 -6.09
CA ALA A 102 -0.31 12.49 -7.54
C ALA A 102 -1.68 12.34 -8.23
N ALA A 103 -2.54 11.46 -7.72
CA ALA A 103 -3.90 11.30 -8.22
C ALA A 103 -4.71 12.60 -8.12
N ARG A 104 -4.59 13.35 -7.01
CA ARG A 104 -5.27 14.65 -6.84
C ARG A 104 -4.72 15.72 -7.79
N VAL A 105 -3.42 15.72 -8.06
CA VAL A 105 -2.80 16.62 -9.05
C VAL A 105 -3.36 16.34 -10.44
N GLU A 106 -3.40 15.07 -10.84
CA GLU A 106 -3.92 14.63 -12.14
C GLU A 106 -5.42 14.92 -12.28
N ASP A 107 -6.23 14.57 -11.29
CA ASP A 107 -7.69 14.83 -11.25
C ASP A 107 -8.01 16.33 -11.33
N SER A 108 -7.18 17.18 -10.73
CA SER A 108 -7.34 18.64 -10.81
C SER A 108 -7.01 19.22 -12.20
N GLY A 109 -6.40 18.42 -13.08
CA GLY A 109 -5.86 18.79 -14.38
C GLY A 109 -4.54 19.55 -14.30
N ALA A 110 -3.88 19.59 -13.15
CA ALA A 110 -2.67 20.39 -12.91
C ALA A 110 -1.36 19.63 -13.19
N GLY A 111 -1.44 18.39 -13.65
CA GLY A 111 -0.26 17.57 -13.94
C GLY A 111 -0.59 16.23 -14.56
N LEU A 112 0.45 15.43 -14.76
CA LEU A 112 0.39 14.04 -15.20
C LEU A 112 1.12 13.14 -14.19
N SER A 113 0.74 11.87 -14.10
CA SER A 113 1.40 10.88 -13.25
C SER A 113 2.04 9.78 -14.08
N LEU A 114 3.30 9.43 -13.78
CA LEU A 114 4.00 8.30 -14.38
C LEU A 114 4.27 7.23 -13.33
N ASP A 115 4.08 5.96 -13.72
CA ASP A 115 4.50 4.83 -12.91
C ASP A 115 6.04 4.74 -12.88
N LYS A 116 6.62 4.85 -11.69
CA LYS A 116 8.06 4.75 -11.48
C LYS A 116 8.66 3.43 -12.01
N ASN A 117 7.87 2.36 -12.06
CA ASN A 117 8.33 1.03 -12.49
C ASN A 117 8.29 0.87 -14.01
N LEU A 118 7.67 1.80 -14.74
CA LEU A 118 7.49 1.76 -16.19
C LEU A 118 8.14 2.97 -16.90
N LEU A 119 9.12 3.60 -16.25
CA LEU A 119 9.81 4.76 -16.81
C LEU A 119 10.60 4.38 -18.06
N SER A 120 10.53 5.24 -19.08
CA SER A 120 11.40 5.19 -20.25
C SER A 120 11.63 6.62 -20.76
N GLY A 121 12.76 6.85 -21.43
CA GLY A 121 13.07 8.14 -22.05
C GLY A 121 11.92 8.69 -22.90
N PRO A 122 11.38 7.91 -23.86
CA PRO A 122 10.24 8.34 -24.68
C PRO A 122 8.99 8.69 -23.88
N TYR A 123 8.69 7.94 -22.81
CA TYR A 123 7.50 8.16 -22.00
C TYR A 123 7.61 9.43 -21.15
N VAL A 124 8.77 9.64 -20.52
CA VAL A 124 9.08 10.88 -19.79
C VAL A 124 9.06 12.07 -20.75
N HIS A 125 9.65 11.92 -21.93
CA HIS A 125 9.68 12.96 -22.95
C HIS A 125 8.27 13.40 -23.38
N ALA A 126 7.40 12.45 -23.73
CA ALA A 126 6.03 12.74 -24.15
C ALA A 126 5.25 13.50 -23.07
N ALA A 127 5.39 13.09 -21.80
CA ALA A 127 4.72 13.76 -20.69
C ALA A 127 5.25 15.18 -20.45
N VAL A 128 6.56 15.39 -20.54
CA VAL A 128 7.18 16.73 -20.42
C VAL A 128 6.74 17.63 -21.56
N ALA A 129 6.75 17.13 -22.81
CA ALA A 129 6.32 17.88 -23.98
C ALA A 129 4.84 18.31 -23.86
N GLU A 130 3.96 17.39 -23.45
CA GLU A 130 2.54 17.68 -23.22
C GLU A 130 2.38 18.80 -22.16
N LEU A 131 3.03 18.67 -21.01
CA LEU A 131 2.92 19.66 -19.92
C LEU A 131 3.49 21.04 -20.30
N LEU A 132 4.52 21.10 -21.15
CA LEU A 132 5.14 22.36 -21.58
C LEU A 132 4.40 23.04 -22.74
N THR A 133 3.68 22.29 -23.57
CA THR A 133 2.99 22.83 -24.76
C THR A 133 1.51 23.07 -24.51
N ASN A 134 0.85 22.26 -23.67
CA ASN A 134 -0.56 22.40 -23.36
C ASN A 134 -0.79 23.36 -22.18
N ALA A 135 -1.21 24.59 -22.48
CA ALA A 135 -1.45 25.62 -21.48
C ALA A 135 -2.61 25.31 -20.50
N SER A 136 -3.42 24.27 -20.74
CA SER A 136 -4.49 23.86 -19.80
C SER A 136 -3.92 23.45 -18.44
N TYR A 137 -2.81 22.71 -18.40
CA TYR A 137 -2.17 22.29 -17.14
C TYR A 137 -1.67 23.47 -16.32
N THR A 138 -1.06 24.46 -16.98
CA THR A 138 -0.62 25.68 -16.29
C THR A 138 -1.80 26.50 -15.77
N ARG A 139 -2.91 26.56 -16.51
CA ARG A 139 -4.15 27.23 -16.03
C ARG A 139 -4.76 26.49 -14.84
N ALA A 140 -4.81 25.17 -14.88
CA ALA A 140 -5.28 24.34 -13.78
C ALA A 140 -4.38 24.47 -12.54
N ALA A 141 -3.06 24.42 -12.70
CA ALA A 141 -2.10 24.63 -11.61
C ALA A 141 -2.31 25.98 -10.93
N ARG A 142 -2.45 27.07 -11.70
CA ARG A 142 -2.77 28.41 -11.16
C ARG A 142 -4.10 28.44 -10.42
N ARG A 143 -5.14 27.79 -10.97
CA ARG A 143 -6.46 27.69 -10.33
C ARG A 143 -6.34 27.00 -8.96
N VAL A 144 -5.66 25.86 -8.90
CA VAL A 144 -5.45 25.13 -7.64
C VAL A 144 -4.60 25.94 -6.67
N GLY A 145 -3.53 26.59 -7.14
CA GLY A 145 -2.72 27.51 -6.33
C GLY A 145 -3.55 28.61 -5.69
N SER A 146 -4.39 29.30 -6.46
CA SER A 146 -5.28 30.34 -5.93
C SER A 146 -6.29 29.80 -4.91
N LEU A 147 -6.74 28.55 -5.04
CA LEU A 147 -7.60 27.91 -4.04
C LEU A 147 -6.84 27.61 -2.74
N LEU A 148 -5.60 27.14 -2.84
CA LEU A 148 -4.72 26.90 -1.69
C LEU A 148 -4.44 28.19 -0.93
N GLU A 149 -4.12 29.28 -1.62
CA GLU A 149 -3.93 30.59 -0.98
C GLU A 149 -5.19 31.09 -0.28
N ARG A 150 -6.36 30.91 -0.92
CA ARG A 150 -7.67 31.29 -0.34
C ARG A 150 -8.08 30.46 0.88
N ALA A 151 -7.45 29.31 1.11
CA ALA A 151 -7.66 28.54 2.34
C ALA A 151 -7.14 29.29 3.59
N GLY A 152 -6.34 30.33 3.42
CA GLY A 152 -5.98 31.31 4.46
C GLY A 152 -4.76 30.95 5.30
N GLY A 153 -4.10 29.82 5.00
CA GLY A 153 -2.79 29.44 5.55
C GLY A 153 -2.68 29.58 7.07
N THR A 154 -1.54 30.10 7.52
CA THR A 154 -1.23 30.26 8.94
C THR A 154 -2.22 31.16 9.67
N SER A 155 -2.67 32.25 9.04
CA SER A 155 -3.64 33.17 9.66
C SER A 155 -4.98 32.49 9.93
N ARG A 156 -5.48 31.69 8.98
CA ARG A 156 -6.70 30.88 9.19
C ARG A 156 -6.47 29.84 10.28
N ALA A 157 -5.32 29.17 10.29
CA ALA A 157 -4.99 28.20 11.33
C ALA A 157 -5.02 28.82 12.74
N ILE A 158 -4.40 29.99 12.91
CA ILE A 158 -4.42 30.74 14.18
C ILE A 158 -5.87 31.07 14.59
N ASN A 159 -6.69 31.57 13.66
CA ASN A 159 -8.08 31.90 13.96
C ASN A 159 -8.90 30.67 14.39
N VAL A 160 -8.67 29.51 13.76
CA VAL A 160 -9.33 28.25 14.15
C VAL A 160 -8.87 27.81 15.54
N ILE A 161 -7.57 27.91 15.84
CA ILE A 161 -7.02 27.56 17.17
C ILE A 161 -7.59 28.50 18.25
N ASP A 162 -7.60 29.81 18.04
CA ASP A 162 -8.15 30.78 18.99
C ASP A 162 -9.65 30.54 19.24
N ALA A 163 -10.42 30.27 18.17
CA ALA A 163 -11.83 29.92 18.28
C ALA A 163 -12.04 28.64 19.10
N ALA A 164 -11.25 27.59 18.86
CA ALA A 164 -11.33 26.33 19.61
C ALA A 164 -11.00 26.51 21.10
N LEU A 165 -10.03 27.38 21.44
CA LEU A 165 -9.68 27.69 22.83
C LEU A 165 -10.78 28.48 23.57
N ARG A 166 -11.47 29.39 22.87
CA ARG A 166 -12.51 30.25 23.47
C ARG A 166 -13.88 29.59 23.54
N LEU A 167 -14.25 28.83 22.51
CA LEU A 167 -15.60 28.30 22.32
C LEU A 167 -15.70 26.79 22.61
N GLY A 168 -14.57 26.14 22.87
CA GLY A 168 -14.46 24.69 22.97
C GLY A 168 -14.25 24.01 21.62
N PHE A 169 -13.79 22.76 21.66
CA PHE A 169 -13.39 21.99 20.47
C PHE A 169 -14.24 20.74 20.25
N ASP A 170 -15.32 20.53 21.00
CA ASP A 170 -16.15 19.32 20.91
C ASP A 170 -16.69 19.07 19.49
N HIS A 171 -17.02 20.13 18.76
CA HIS A 171 -17.48 20.07 17.37
C HIS A 171 -16.38 19.71 16.36
N LEU A 172 -15.10 19.82 16.75
CA LEU A 172 -13.94 19.40 15.96
C LEU A 172 -13.47 17.99 16.35
N ALA A 173 -14.03 17.41 17.41
CA ALA A 173 -13.68 16.06 17.84
C ALA A 173 -14.12 15.06 16.78
N THR A 174 -13.14 14.34 16.21
CA THR A 174 -13.44 13.26 15.27
C THR A 174 -13.93 12.03 16.03
N LEU A 175 -14.73 11.19 15.37
CA LEU A 175 -15.23 9.93 15.94
C LEU A 175 -14.11 9.06 16.55
N ASN A 176 -12.89 9.16 16.03
CA ASN A 176 -11.75 8.38 16.51
C ASN A 176 -11.26 8.80 17.91
N LEU A 177 -11.51 10.04 18.32
CA LEU A 177 -11.12 10.55 19.64
C LEU A 177 -12.15 10.24 20.73
N THR A 178 -13.43 10.08 20.35
CA THR A 178 -14.53 9.87 21.30
C THR A 178 -15.03 8.43 21.34
N ALA A 179 -14.73 7.62 20.32
CA ALA A 179 -15.18 6.24 20.26
C ALA A 179 -14.36 5.32 21.18
N PRO A 180 -14.99 4.29 21.80
CA PRO A 180 -14.27 3.24 22.49
C PRO A 180 -13.27 2.52 21.56
N TRP A 181 -12.17 2.03 22.13
CA TRP A 181 -11.06 1.42 21.38
C TRP A 181 -11.48 0.28 20.44
N HIS A 182 -12.55 -0.46 20.77
CA HIS A 182 -13.01 -1.57 19.92
C HIS A 182 -13.70 -1.08 18.63
N LYS A 183 -14.32 0.10 18.64
CA LYS A 183 -14.89 0.72 17.44
C LYS A 183 -13.80 1.35 16.57
N THR A 184 -12.79 1.96 17.18
CA THR A 184 -11.64 2.50 16.44
C THR A 184 -10.79 1.38 15.82
N ALA A 185 -10.75 0.21 16.46
CA ALA A 185 -10.14 -1.01 15.92
C ALA A 185 -11.01 -1.77 14.91
N LEU A 186 -12.25 -1.32 14.66
CA LEU A 186 -13.21 -1.96 13.74
C LEU A 186 -13.42 -3.45 14.05
N LEU A 187 -13.50 -3.81 15.33
CA LEU A 187 -13.59 -5.22 15.78
C LEU A 187 -14.83 -5.94 15.22
N ASP A 188 -15.92 -5.20 15.03
CA ASP A 188 -17.15 -5.66 14.40
C ASP A 188 -16.92 -6.06 12.93
N VAL A 189 -16.17 -5.26 12.17
CA VAL A 189 -15.78 -5.57 10.80
C VAL A 189 -14.87 -6.81 10.75
N TRP A 190 -13.89 -6.91 11.66
CA TRP A 190 -13.04 -8.10 11.77
C TRP A 190 -13.83 -9.36 12.13
N ALA A 191 -14.82 -9.25 13.01
CA ALA A 191 -15.70 -10.36 13.36
C ALA A 191 -16.51 -10.86 12.16
N VAL A 192 -17.02 -9.94 11.32
CA VAL A 192 -17.71 -10.30 10.06
C VAL A 192 -16.76 -11.01 9.10
N TYR A 193 -15.53 -10.52 8.92
CA TYR A 193 -14.54 -11.20 8.08
C TYR A 193 -14.17 -12.59 8.61
N ALA A 194 -13.95 -12.73 9.92
CA ALA A 194 -13.68 -14.01 10.54
C ALA A 194 -14.85 -15.00 10.36
N ALA A 195 -16.09 -14.54 10.51
CA ALA A 195 -17.28 -15.35 10.28
C ALA A 195 -17.36 -15.84 8.82
N LEU A 196 -17.10 -14.97 7.84
CA LEU A 196 -17.09 -15.34 6.42
C LEU A 196 -15.99 -16.37 6.11
N ILE A 197 -14.79 -16.20 6.69
CA ILE A 197 -13.68 -17.16 6.53
C ILE A 197 -14.03 -18.51 7.17
N CYS A 198 -14.62 -18.51 8.37
CA CYS A 198 -15.07 -19.73 9.03
C CYS A 198 -16.15 -20.46 8.22
N LEU A 199 -17.14 -19.73 7.69
CA LEU A 199 -18.18 -20.31 6.82
C LEU A 199 -17.57 -20.92 5.55
N LEU A 200 -16.61 -20.25 4.93
CA LEU A 200 -15.88 -20.77 3.77
C LEU A 200 -15.08 -22.04 4.13
N ALA A 201 -14.38 -22.04 5.26
CA ALA A 201 -13.61 -23.21 5.71
C ALA A 201 -14.51 -24.41 6.00
N VAL A 202 -15.66 -24.19 6.65
CA VAL A 202 -16.68 -25.23 6.89
C VAL A 202 -17.22 -25.75 5.57
N PHE A 203 -17.56 -24.86 4.63
CA PHE A 203 -18.03 -25.25 3.30
C PHE A 203 -17.01 -26.14 2.58
N VAL A 204 -15.74 -25.72 2.52
CA VAL A 204 -14.66 -26.51 1.91
C VAL A 204 -14.49 -27.87 2.61
N ARG A 205 -14.55 -27.90 3.95
CA ARG A 205 -14.45 -29.14 4.74
C ARG A 205 -15.58 -30.12 4.41
N VAL A 206 -16.82 -29.61 4.28
CA VAL A 206 -17.98 -30.41 3.90
C VAL A 206 -17.81 -30.95 2.48
N GLN A 207 -17.40 -30.12 1.52
CA GLN A 207 -17.15 -30.58 0.15
C GLN A 207 -16.06 -31.66 0.10
N TRP A 208 -14.96 -31.49 0.85
CA TRP A 208 -13.90 -32.51 0.93
C TRP A 208 -14.41 -33.83 1.53
N LEU A 209 -15.23 -33.78 2.59
CA LEU A 209 -15.83 -34.99 3.19
C LEU A 209 -16.76 -35.71 2.22
N LEU A 210 -17.59 -34.94 1.49
CA LEU A 210 -18.48 -35.50 0.47
C LEU A 210 -17.68 -36.18 -0.65
N VAL A 211 -16.63 -35.53 -1.15
CA VAL A 211 -15.74 -36.11 -2.17
C VAL A 211 -15.06 -37.36 -1.63
N HIS A 212 -14.48 -37.31 -0.42
CA HIS A 212 -13.84 -38.47 0.20
C HIS A 212 -14.81 -39.64 0.36
N PHE A 213 -16.03 -39.38 0.84
CA PHE A 213 -17.07 -40.38 1.01
C PHE A 213 -17.50 -41.00 -0.34
N LEU A 214 -17.73 -40.17 -1.37
CA LEU A 214 -18.07 -40.66 -2.71
C LEU A 214 -16.94 -41.49 -3.33
N VAL A 215 -15.69 -41.08 -3.15
CA VAL A 215 -14.52 -41.82 -3.62
C VAL A 215 -14.36 -43.14 -2.87
N SER A 216 -14.50 -43.14 -1.54
CA SER A 216 -14.40 -44.36 -0.74
C SER A 216 -15.52 -45.35 -1.07
N GLU A 217 -16.76 -44.86 -1.23
CA GLU A 217 -17.89 -45.71 -1.60
C GLU A 217 -17.72 -46.29 -3.01
N SER A 218 -17.31 -45.46 -3.98
CA SER A 218 -17.01 -45.90 -5.34
C SER A 218 -15.88 -46.93 -5.36
N PHE A 219 -14.84 -46.74 -4.55
CA PHE A 219 -13.73 -47.67 -4.38
C PHE A 219 -14.19 -48.99 -3.76
N SER A 220 -15.00 -48.96 -2.69
CA SER A 220 -15.58 -50.15 -2.07
C SER A 220 -16.47 -50.93 -3.02
N LEU A 221 -17.33 -50.25 -3.79
CA LEU A 221 -18.15 -50.88 -4.82
C LEU A 221 -17.30 -51.51 -5.93
N LEU A 222 -16.25 -50.83 -6.38
CA LEU A 222 -15.31 -51.35 -7.36
C LEU A 222 -14.58 -52.59 -6.82
N CYS A 223 -14.09 -52.54 -5.58
CA CYS A 223 -13.46 -53.68 -4.92
C CYS A 223 -14.41 -54.87 -4.82
N ASN A 224 -15.66 -54.66 -4.39
CA ASN A 224 -16.66 -55.72 -4.32
C ASN A 224 -17.00 -56.31 -5.70
N LEU A 225 -17.02 -55.49 -6.75
CA LEU A 225 -17.28 -55.94 -8.12
C LEU A 225 -16.10 -56.76 -8.69
N ILE A 226 -14.86 -56.36 -8.41
CA ILE A 226 -13.64 -57.00 -8.95
C ILE A 226 -13.22 -58.23 -8.12
N LEU A 227 -13.25 -58.12 -6.79
CA LEU A 227 -12.71 -59.13 -5.85
C LEU A 227 -13.79 -60.03 -5.23
N GLY A 228 -15.07 -59.71 -5.42
CA GLY A 228 -16.19 -60.40 -4.77
C GLY A 228 -16.45 -59.93 -3.34
N PRO A 229 -17.63 -60.22 -2.76
CA PRO A 229 -17.97 -59.81 -1.40
C PRO A 229 -17.10 -60.54 -0.36
N PRO A 230 -16.80 -59.91 0.79
CA PRO A 230 -16.02 -60.53 1.86
C PRO A 230 -16.73 -61.80 2.37
N LEU A 231 -15.98 -62.90 2.49
CA LEU A 231 -16.49 -64.18 3.01
C LEU A 231 -16.93 -64.02 4.48
N PRO A 232 -18.05 -64.66 4.90
CA PRO A 232 -18.49 -64.61 6.29
C PRO A 232 -17.46 -65.28 7.23
N PRO A 233 -17.37 -64.85 8.50
CA PRO A 233 -16.45 -65.44 9.45
C PRO A 233 -16.78 -66.92 9.64
N SER A 234 -15.78 -67.77 9.42
CA SER A 234 -15.89 -69.23 9.59
C SER A 234 -16.10 -69.59 11.06
N SER A 235 -17.22 -70.24 11.36
CA SER A 235 -17.47 -70.93 12.63
C SER A 235 -16.45 -72.04 12.85
N MET A 236 -15.54 -71.89 13.81
CA MET A 236 -14.59 -72.95 14.15
C MET A 236 -14.30 -72.98 15.66
N GLY A 237 -14.89 -73.96 16.35
CA GLY A 237 -14.27 -74.70 17.45
C GLY A 237 -14.59 -74.30 18.88
N ASP A 238 -15.56 -75.00 19.48
CA ASP A 238 -15.76 -75.16 20.93
C ASP A 238 -14.62 -75.95 21.60
N GLY A 239 -14.37 -75.65 22.88
CA GLY A 239 -13.91 -76.60 23.92
C GLY A 239 -12.43 -76.56 24.30
N TYR A 240 -12.12 -76.12 25.52
CA TYR A 240 -11.77 -76.99 26.67
C TYR A 240 -11.73 -76.16 27.97
N ASP A 241 -12.17 -76.84 29.03
CA ASP A 241 -12.51 -76.43 30.40
C ASP A 241 -11.30 -76.62 31.34
N GLU A 242 -11.16 -75.80 32.38
CA GLU A 242 -10.98 -76.28 33.78
C GLU A 242 -10.88 -75.11 34.80
N THR A 243 -11.75 -75.24 35.80
CA THR A 243 -11.95 -74.53 37.07
C THR A 243 -10.78 -74.58 38.05
N TYR A 244 -10.62 -73.57 38.92
CA TYR A 244 -10.38 -73.72 40.37
C TYR A 244 -10.74 -72.44 41.15
N GLU A 245 -11.15 -72.67 42.39
CA GLU A 245 -11.99 -71.89 43.31
C GLU A 245 -11.31 -70.72 44.08
N ASP A 246 -12.20 -69.84 44.58
CA ASP A 246 -12.28 -69.16 45.89
C ASP A 246 -11.12 -68.34 46.48
N GLY A 247 -11.52 -67.22 47.12
CA GLY A 247 -10.85 -66.73 48.33
C GLY A 247 -10.82 -65.21 48.53
N GLU A 248 -11.86 -64.67 49.19
CA GLU A 248 -11.88 -63.63 50.24
C GLU A 248 -11.08 -62.29 50.13
N GLU A 249 -11.87 -61.21 50.30
CA GLU A 249 -11.72 -60.05 51.20
C GLU A 249 -10.33 -59.56 51.63
N ALA A 250 -10.08 -58.24 51.48
CA ALA A 250 -9.89 -57.32 52.61
C ALA A 250 -9.56 -55.87 52.16
N GLU A 251 -9.94 -54.94 53.03
CA GLU A 251 -9.99 -53.49 52.89
C GLU A 251 -8.66 -52.72 52.92
N ALA A 252 -8.81 -51.42 52.62
CA ALA A 252 -8.22 -50.25 53.31
C ALA A 252 -6.83 -49.75 52.88
N GLY A 253 -6.73 -48.44 52.63
CA GLY A 253 -5.46 -47.74 52.45
C GLY A 253 -5.57 -46.30 51.97
N SER A 254 -5.68 -45.38 52.93
CA SER A 254 -5.74 -43.91 52.87
C SER A 254 -4.51 -43.17 52.31
N GLY A 255 -4.69 -41.87 51.99
CA GLY A 255 -3.65 -40.82 52.08
C GLY A 255 -3.57 -39.90 50.85
N SER A 256 -4.32 -38.80 50.78
CA SER A 256 -3.94 -37.42 51.17
C SER A 256 -2.75 -36.78 50.42
N SER A 257 -3.08 -35.74 49.65
CA SER A 257 -2.47 -34.40 49.63
C SER A 257 -0.95 -34.24 49.47
N ASP A 258 -0.51 -33.50 48.45
CA ASP A 258 0.03 -32.14 48.67
C ASP A 258 0.31 -31.34 47.39
N THR A 259 -0.25 -30.13 47.37
CA THR A 259 0.34 -28.82 47.08
C THR A 259 1.81 -28.75 46.64
N SER A 260 2.12 -28.01 45.56
CA SER A 260 2.97 -26.80 45.60
C SER A 260 3.30 -26.23 44.21
N GLN A 261 3.02 -24.92 44.10
CA GLN A 261 3.66 -23.86 43.30
C GLN A 261 3.71 -23.95 41.77
#